data_AF-A0A165PMF3-F1
#
_entry.id   AF-A0A165PMF3-F1
#
_cell.length_a   1.000
_cell.length_b   1.000
_cell.length_c   1.000
_cell.angle_alpha   90.00
_cell.angle_beta   90.00
_cell.angle_gamma   90.00
#
_symmetry.space_group_name_H-M   'P 1'
#
loop_
_entity.id
_entity.type
_entity.pdbx_description
1 polymer ?
#
loop_
_entity_poly.entity_id
_entity_poly.type
_entity_poly.pdbx_seq_one_letter_code
_entity_poly.pdbx_strand_id
1 'polypeptide(L)'
;ILLVPDDVRITSGMLKFNAELKCEHGFLASKQLTRKAVLPFHTAVKFKLFGQLMHNNPFFNQVSGEPLWKEAVKVWNQLAESENGISYKLIEHLKTYYSTWKTRLNAKYTLMQTADVWGNLDKMLQDPSRLLQAP
;
A
#
# COMPACT_ATOMS: atom_id res chain seq x y z
N ILE A 1 -6.48 -13.53 18.29
CA ILE A 1 -6.69 -12.09 18.01
C ILE A 1 -6.16 -11.35 19.22
N LEU A 2 -5.11 -10.54 19.04
CA LEU A 2 -4.50 -9.79 20.13
C LEU A 2 -5.21 -8.45 20.28
N LEU A 3 -5.38 -8.02 21.53
CA LEU A 3 -5.82 -6.68 21.87
C LEU A 3 -4.79 -5.67 21.36
N VAL A 4 -5.25 -4.53 20.85
CA VAL A 4 -4.35 -3.42 20.56
C VAL A 4 -4.12 -2.67 21.87
N PRO A 5 -2.87 -2.56 22.36
CA PRO A 5 -2.56 -1.78 23.54
C PRO A 5 -3.05 -0.33 23.41
N ASP A 6 -3.50 0.29 24.51
CA ASP A 6 -4.09 1.64 24.46
C ASP A 6 -3.09 2.70 24.03
N ASP A 7 -1.82 2.56 24.42
CA ASP A 7 -0.72 3.40 23.95
C ASP A 7 -0.56 3.32 22.43
N VAL A 8 -0.56 2.11 21.86
CA VAL A 8 -0.47 1.89 20.41
C VAL A 8 -1.71 2.45 19.70
N ARG A 9 -2.90 2.25 20.28
CA ARG A 9 -4.17 2.76 19.74
C ARG A 9 -4.17 4.29 19.67
N ILE A 10 -3.79 4.96 20.76
CA ILE A 10 -3.75 6.42 20.85
C ILE A 10 -2.68 6.99 19.92
N THR A 11 -1.45 6.45 19.98
CA THR A 11 -0.33 6.93 19.16
C THR A 11 -0.56 6.71 17.66
N SER A 12 -1.31 5.68 17.28
CA SER A 12 -1.67 5.41 15.89
C SER A 12 -2.92 6.18 15.42
N GLY A 13 -3.54 7.00 16.26
CA GLY A 13 -4.74 7.78 15.89
C GLY A 13 -6.01 6.94 15.73
N MET A 14 -6.10 5.78 16.40
CA MET A 14 -7.26 4.90 16.32
C MET A 14 -8.31 5.24 17.38
N LEU A 15 -9.58 5.18 17.01
CA LEU A 15 -10.68 5.39 17.96
C LEU A 15 -11.02 4.10 18.72
N LYS A 16 -11.54 4.26 19.94
CA LYS A 16 -11.99 3.15 20.79
C LYS A 16 -13.21 2.47 20.17
N PHE A 17 -13.33 1.17 20.40
CA PHE A 17 -14.52 0.41 20.00
C PHE A 17 -15.81 1.07 20.50
N ASN A 18 -16.82 1.15 19.62
CA ASN A 18 -18.17 1.57 19.94
C ASN A 18 -19.13 0.48 19.43
N ALA A 19 -19.91 -0.12 20.34
CA ALA A 19 -20.84 -1.19 20.02
C ALA A 19 -22.05 -0.75 19.19
N GLU A 20 -22.38 0.54 19.20
CA GLU A 20 -23.52 1.10 18.46
C GLU A 20 -23.21 1.28 16.97
N LEU A 21 -21.92 1.39 16.62
CA LEU A 21 -21.47 1.55 15.25
C LEU A 21 -21.26 0.17 14.60
N LYS A 22 -22.14 -0.18 13.66
CA LYS A 22 -21.88 -1.32 12.77
C LYS A 22 -20.68 -1.01 11.90
N CYS A 23 -19.59 -1.75 12.12
CA CYS A 23 -18.41 -1.69 11.29
C CYS A 23 -18.13 -3.02 10.60
N GLU A 24 -17.48 -2.94 9.44
CA GLU A 24 -16.98 -4.11 8.73
C GLU A 24 -15.99 -4.85 9.64
N HIS A 25 -16.19 -6.15 9.82
CA HIS A 25 -15.47 -6.99 10.78
C HIS A 25 -15.64 -6.57 12.26
N GLY A 26 -16.85 -6.17 12.68
CA GLY A 26 -17.16 -5.78 14.06
C GLY A 26 -16.72 -6.77 15.15
N PHE A 27 -16.73 -8.07 14.88
CA PHE A 27 -16.19 -9.06 15.81
C PHE A 27 -14.68 -8.85 16.08
N LEU A 28 -13.89 -8.60 15.03
CA LEU A 28 -12.46 -8.33 15.17
C LEU A 28 -12.21 -6.98 15.86
N ALA A 29 -12.96 -5.95 15.47
CA ALA A 29 -12.90 -4.62 16.08
C ALA A 29 -13.19 -4.69 17.60
N SER A 30 -14.23 -5.44 17.99
CA SER A 30 -14.59 -5.70 19.39
C SER A 30 -13.46 -6.39 20.15
N LYS A 31 -12.84 -7.41 19.56
CA LYS A 31 -11.72 -8.15 20.17
C LYS A 31 -10.42 -7.33 20.21
N GLN A 32 -10.28 -6.31 19.38
CA GLN A 32 -9.12 -5.42 19.32
C GLN A 32 -9.31 -4.14 20.15
N LEU A 33 -10.53 -3.89 20.65
CA LEU A 33 -10.96 -2.65 21.32
C LEU A 33 -10.78 -1.39 20.46
N THR A 34 -10.83 -1.54 19.14
CA THR A 34 -10.74 -0.45 18.17
C THR A 34 -12.07 -0.26 17.45
N ARG A 35 -12.38 0.95 16.99
CA ARG A 35 -13.64 1.25 16.28
C ARG A 35 -13.77 0.48 14.97
N LYS A 36 -12.70 0.44 14.16
CA LYS A 36 -12.58 -0.41 12.97
C LYS A 36 -11.55 -1.50 13.23
N ALA A 37 -11.70 -2.63 12.54
CA ALA A 37 -10.74 -3.73 12.67
C ALA A 37 -9.37 -3.31 12.12
N VAL A 38 -8.31 -3.71 12.82
CA VAL A 38 -6.93 -3.64 12.35
C VAL A 38 -6.64 -4.90 11.54
N LEU A 39 -6.43 -4.74 10.23
CA LEU A 39 -6.23 -5.86 9.32
C LEU A 39 -4.90 -5.73 8.58
N PRO A 40 -4.08 -6.79 8.49
CA PRO A 40 -2.90 -6.77 7.63
C PRO A 40 -3.27 -6.85 6.14
N PHE A 41 -4.47 -7.35 5.79
CA PHE A 41 -4.87 -7.63 4.41
C PHE A 41 -4.84 -6.41 3.48
N HIS A 42 -4.47 -6.67 2.22
CA HIS A 42 -4.25 -5.67 1.19
C HIS A 42 -5.25 -5.88 0.03
N THR A 43 -6.15 -4.92 -0.19
CA THR A 43 -6.99 -4.86 -1.40
C THR A 43 -6.38 -3.94 -2.45
N ALA A 44 -6.75 -4.12 -3.72
CA ALA A 44 -6.34 -3.23 -4.80
C ALA A 44 -6.73 -1.76 -4.54
N VAL A 45 -7.91 -1.53 -3.95
CA VAL A 45 -8.39 -0.20 -3.56
C VAL A 45 -7.47 0.45 -2.51
N LYS A 46 -7.13 -0.28 -1.44
CA LYS A 46 -6.18 0.18 -0.42
C LYS A 46 -4.81 0.50 -1.03
N PHE A 47 -4.42 -0.23 -2.08
CA PHE A 47 -3.10 -0.06 -2.71
C PHE A 47 -3.05 1.19 -3.56
N LYS A 48 -4.15 1.49 -4.26
CA LYS A 48 -4.32 2.75 -4.98
C LYS A 48 -4.28 3.94 -4.02
N LEU A 49 -5.01 3.87 -2.90
CA LEU A 49 -5.02 4.93 -1.88
C LEU A 49 -3.61 5.19 -1.32
N PHE A 50 -2.87 4.13 -0.99
CA PHE A 50 -1.50 4.27 -0.52
C PHE A 50 -0.56 4.87 -1.57
N GLY A 51 -0.72 4.47 -2.84
CA GLY A 51 -0.01 5.11 -3.94
C GLY A 51 -0.30 6.61 -4.01
N GLN A 52 -1.56 7.03 -3.86
CA GLN A 52 -1.92 8.46 -3.83
C GLN A 52 -1.29 9.19 -2.65
N LEU A 53 -1.30 8.59 -1.46
CA LEU A 53 -0.65 9.16 -0.27
C LEU A 53 0.87 9.32 -0.48
N MET A 54 1.52 8.33 -1.10
CA MET A 54 2.94 8.39 -1.44
C MET A 54 3.33 9.53 -2.40
N HIS A 55 2.39 10.07 -3.17
CA HIS A 55 2.65 11.21 -4.05
C HIS A 55 2.27 12.54 -3.38
N ASN A 56 1.12 12.56 -2.70
CA ASN A 56 0.46 13.81 -2.31
C ASN A 56 0.66 14.20 -0.85
N ASN A 57 1.04 13.25 0.03
CA ASN A 57 1.13 13.52 1.45
C ASN A 57 2.60 13.64 1.90
N PRO A 58 3.00 14.76 2.53
CA PRO A 58 4.39 14.99 2.91
C PRO A 58 4.91 14.00 3.97
N PHE A 59 4.04 13.39 4.78
CA PHE A 59 4.46 12.36 5.75
C PHE A 59 4.78 11.02 5.08
N PHE A 60 4.24 10.78 3.88
CA PHE A 60 4.55 9.61 3.05
C PHE A 60 5.64 9.90 2.01
N ASN A 61 5.71 11.14 1.52
CA ASN A 61 6.65 11.58 0.49
C ASN A 61 7.73 12.51 1.08
N GLN A 62 8.65 11.93 1.87
CA GLN A 62 9.77 12.68 2.43
C GLN A 62 10.87 12.83 1.38
N VAL A 63 11.37 14.06 1.18
CA VAL A 63 12.43 14.38 0.20
C VAL A 63 13.74 13.63 0.51
N SER A 64 14.01 13.36 1.78
CA SER A 64 15.30 12.83 2.24
C SER A 64 15.28 11.37 2.72
N GLY A 65 14.21 10.59 2.47
CA GLY A 65 14.22 9.19 2.89
C GLY A 65 12.87 8.49 3.02
N GLU A 66 12.76 7.64 4.04
CA GLU A 66 11.54 6.87 4.33
C GLU A 66 10.39 7.76 4.85
N PRO A 67 9.14 7.33 4.68
CA PRO A 67 7.98 7.95 5.33
C PRO A 67 8.15 8.13 6.84
N LEU A 68 7.59 9.23 7.36
CA LEU A 68 7.45 9.45 8.80
C LEU A 68 6.33 8.55 9.35
N TRP A 69 6.67 7.28 9.60
CA TRP A 69 5.72 6.23 9.90
C TRP A 69 4.72 6.54 11.02
N LYS A 70 5.18 7.22 12.08
CA LYS A 70 4.33 7.62 13.22
C LYS A 70 3.24 8.62 12.83
N GLU A 71 3.51 9.52 11.90
CA GLU A 71 2.51 10.48 11.42
C GLU A 71 1.70 9.90 10.25
N ALA A 72 2.36 9.14 9.37
CA ALA A 72 1.73 8.44 8.26
C ALA A 72 0.62 7.49 8.73
N VAL A 73 0.81 6.76 9.84
CA VAL A 73 -0.21 5.87 10.39
C VAL A 73 -1.42 6.62 10.93
N LYS A 74 -1.22 7.80 11.52
CA LYS A 74 -2.33 8.65 11.99
C LYS A 74 -3.14 9.16 10.82
N VAL A 75 -2.49 9.66 9.77
CA VAL A 75 -3.17 10.10 8.55
C VAL A 75 -3.94 8.95 7.91
N TRP A 76 -3.34 7.76 7.83
CA TRP A 76 -4.04 6.59 7.33
C TRP A 76 -5.28 6.26 8.16
N ASN A 77 -5.16 6.23 9.48
CA ASN A 77 -6.27 5.85 10.35
C ASN A 77 -7.37 6.94 10.41
N GLN A 78 -7.03 8.21 10.20
CA GLN A 78 -8.00 9.29 10.02
C GLN A 78 -8.78 9.16 8.71
N LEU A 79 -8.09 8.82 7.61
CA LEU A 79 -8.76 8.49 6.34
C LEU A 79 -9.61 7.24 6.49
N ALA A 80 -9.11 6.25 7.24
CA ALA A 80 -9.86 5.05 7.54
C ALA A 80 -11.13 5.35 8.34
N GLU A 81 -11.19 6.41 9.15
CA GLU A 81 -12.45 6.84 9.77
C GLU A 81 -13.43 7.44 8.76
N SER A 82 -12.93 8.29 7.86
CA SER A 82 -13.74 9.04 6.90
C SER A 82 -14.25 8.18 5.74
N GLU A 83 -13.49 7.17 5.33
CA GLU A 83 -13.81 6.29 4.21
C GLU A 83 -14.32 4.92 4.67
N ASN A 84 -15.41 4.45 4.05
CA ASN A 84 -15.91 3.09 4.24
C ASN A 84 -15.07 2.09 3.44
N GLY A 85 -14.87 0.88 4.00
CA GLY A 85 -14.06 -0.17 3.38
C GLY A 85 -12.54 -0.05 3.62
N ILE A 86 -12.10 1.02 4.29
CA ILE A 86 -10.71 1.17 4.75
C ILE A 86 -10.63 0.73 6.22
N SER A 87 -9.70 -0.19 6.47
CA SER A 87 -9.45 -0.75 7.80
C SER A 87 -8.27 -0.04 8.44
N TYR A 88 -8.21 -0.05 9.77
CA TYR A 88 -7.06 0.48 10.49
C TYR A 88 -5.77 -0.28 10.16
N LYS A 89 -4.66 0.44 10.21
CA LYS A 89 -3.32 -0.08 9.99
C LYS A 89 -2.40 0.32 11.14
N LEU A 90 -1.42 -0.55 11.38
CA LEU A 90 -0.29 -0.29 12.27
C LEU A 90 0.92 0.13 11.43
N ILE A 91 1.95 0.65 12.09
CA ILE A 91 3.19 1.08 11.45
C ILE A 91 3.83 -0.07 10.68
N GLU A 92 3.88 -1.25 11.28
CA GLU A 92 4.43 -2.49 10.72
C GLU A 92 3.70 -2.86 9.42
N HIS A 93 2.37 -2.72 9.42
CA HIS A 93 1.57 -2.97 8.22
C HIS A 93 1.91 -1.97 7.10
N LEU A 94 2.12 -0.69 7.43
CA LEU A 94 2.49 0.32 6.43
C LEU A 94 3.91 0.13 5.90
N LYS A 95 4.86 -0.29 6.74
CA LYS A 95 6.23 -0.63 6.32
C LYS A 95 6.25 -1.80 5.34
N THR A 96 5.51 -2.87 5.65
CA THR A 96 5.34 -4.00 4.72
C THR A 96 4.70 -3.53 3.41
N TYR A 97 3.78 -2.57 3.48
CA TYR A 97 3.12 -2.03 2.31
C TYR A 97 4.04 -1.22 1.42
N TYR A 98 4.91 -0.44 2.03
CA TYR A 98 5.93 0.32 1.33
C TYR A 98 6.94 -0.57 0.62
N SER A 99 7.41 -1.63 1.29
CA SER A 99 8.31 -2.60 0.67
C SER A 99 7.66 -3.22 -0.59
N THR A 100 6.42 -3.70 -0.46
CA THR A 100 5.66 -4.27 -1.59
C THR A 100 5.42 -3.24 -2.70
N TRP A 101 5.14 -1.99 -2.34
CA TRP A 101 4.93 -0.90 -3.28
C TRP A 101 6.20 -0.56 -4.06
N LYS A 102 7.35 -0.48 -3.38
CA LYS A 102 8.67 -0.31 -4.01
C LYS A 102 8.98 -1.45 -4.98
N THR A 103 8.79 -2.71 -4.58
CA THR A 103 9.02 -3.85 -5.47
C THR A 103 8.15 -3.79 -6.72
N ARG A 104 6.87 -3.42 -6.59
CA ARG A 104 5.97 -3.27 -7.74
C ARG A 104 6.35 -2.10 -8.65
N LEU A 105 6.80 -0.97 -8.08
CA LEU A 105 7.31 0.15 -8.87
C LEU A 105 8.57 -0.23 -9.63
N ASN A 106 9.52 -0.89 -8.96
CA ASN A 106 10.75 -1.36 -9.58
C ASN A 106 10.44 -2.34 -10.72
N ALA A 107 9.53 -3.30 -10.51
CA ALA A 107 9.11 -4.23 -11.56
C ALA A 107 8.47 -3.51 -12.76
N LYS A 108 7.61 -2.51 -12.52
CA LYS A 108 7.04 -1.67 -13.59
C LYS A 108 8.12 -0.90 -14.34
N TYR A 109 9.08 -0.33 -13.63
CA TYR A 109 10.18 0.41 -14.21
C TYR A 109 11.08 -0.49 -15.06
N THR A 110 11.44 -1.67 -14.56
CA THR A 110 12.18 -2.69 -15.33
C THR A 110 11.41 -3.11 -16.57
N LEU A 111 10.09 -3.36 -16.48
CA LEU A 111 9.26 -3.70 -17.63
C LEU A 111 9.21 -2.57 -18.66
N MET A 112 9.11 -1.32 -18.23
CA MET A 112 9.16 -0.16 -19.14
C MET A 112 10.50 -0.07 -19.86
N GLN A 113 11.61 -0.24 -19.13
CA GLN A 113 12.95 -0.22 -19.73
C GLN A 113 13.18 -1.37 -20.71
N THR A 114 12.68 -2.57 -20.41
CA THR A 114 12.86 -3.72 -21.28
C THR A 114 11.88 -3.74 -22.44
N ALA A 115 10.73 -3.06 -22.35
CA ALA A 115 9.75 -2.99 -23.44
C ALA A 115 10.35 -2.41 -24.73
N ASP A 116 11.14 -1.34 -24.63
CA ASP A 116 11.81 -0.74 -25.79
C ASP A 116 12.89 -1.66 -26.38
N VAL A 117 13.62 -2.38 -25.51
CA VAL A 117 14.63 -3.36 -25.93
C VAL A 117 13.98 -4.54 -26.65
N TRP A 118 12.89 -5.08 -26.10
CA TRP A 118 12.14 -6.18 -26.70
C TRP A 118 11.45 -5.75 -28.00
N GLY A 119 10.89 -4.55 -28.07
CA GLY A 119 10.30 -4.02 -29.30
C GLY A 119 11.32 -3.89 -30.43
N ASN A 120 12.56 -3.49 -30.11
CA ASN A 120 13.64 -3.45 -31.09
C ASN A 120 14.13 -4.86 -31.49
N LEU A 121 14.27 -5.78 -30.53
CA LEU A 121 14.64 -7.17 -30.81
C LEU A 121 13.59 -7.89 -31.66
N ASP A 122 12.30 -7.70 -31.38
CA ASP A 122 11.20 -8.31 -32.12
C ASP A 122 11.16 -7.79 -33.56
N LYS A 123 11.34 -6.48 -33.76
CA LYS A 123 11.54 -5.89 -35.10
C LYS A 123 12.74 -6.48 -35.82
N MET A 124 13.87 -6.67 -35.13
CA MET A 124 15.05 -7.31 -35.70
C MET A 124 14.87 -8.79 -36.01
N LEU A 125 14.01 -9.51 -35.28
CA LEU A 125 13.72 -10.93 -35.51
C LEU A 125 12.72 -11.13 -36.65
N GLN A 126 11.78 -10.20 -36.81
CA GLN A 126 10.82 -10.19 -37.92
C GLN A 126 11.38 -9.59 -39.22
N ASP A 127 12.64 -9.15 -39.23
CA ASP A 127 13.30 -8.64 -40.43
C ASP A 127 13.52 -9.78 -41.46
N PRO A 128 12.85 -9.75 -42.62
CA PRO A 128 12.97 -10.79 -43.65
C PRO A 128 14.38 -10.86 -44.28
N SER A 129 15.23 -9.84 -44.10
CA SER A 129 16.62 -9.87 -44.56
C SER A 129 17.50 -10.90 -43.83
N ARG A 130 17.07 -11.44 -42.67
CA ARG A 130 17.79 -12.55 -42.00
C ARG A 130 17.81 -13.84 -42.81
N LEU A 131 16.82 -14.08 -43.66
CA LEU A 131 16.75 -15.27 -44.50
C LEU A 131 17.75 -15.24 -45.67
N LEU A 132 18.30 -14.07 -46.00
CA LEU A 132 19.31 -13.88 -47.07
C LEU A 132 20.77 -13.99 -46.57
N GLN A 133 20.98 -14.09 -45.25
CA GLN A 133 22.31 -14.20 -44.64
C GLN A 133 22.56 -15.56 -43.95
N ALA A 134 21.62 -16.50 -44.06
CA ALA A 134 21.85 -17.88 -43.65
C ALA A 134 22.75 -18.58 -44.71
N PRO A 135 23.87 -19.19 -44.31
CA PRO A 135 24.83 -19.83 -45.22
C PRO A 135 24.29 -21.11 -45.88
#